data_AF-A0A5R2MV09-F1
#
_entry.id   AF-A0A5R2MV09-F1
#
_cell.length_a   1.000
_cell.length_b   1.000
_cell.length_c   1.000
_cell.angle_alpha   90.00
_cell.angle_beta   90.00
_cell.angle_gamma   90.00
#
_symmetry.space_group_name_H-M   'P 1'
#
loop_
_entity.id
_entity.type
_entity.pdbx_description
1 polymer ?
#
loop_
_entity_poly.entity_id
_entity_poly.type
_entity_poly.pdbx_seq_one_letter_code
_entity_poly.pdbx_strand_id
1 'polypeptide(L)'
;HSHEWLRRFSEVIQEFPEVVEFYRMSGDVDYLLRVVVPDIAAYDAFYKRLIAKIEIRDVSSSFAMEQIKYTTEIPLDYMVLDKESGANAA
;
A
#
# COMPACT_ATOMS: atom_id res chain seq x y z
N HIS A 1 -2.83 -2.88 -18.72
CA HIS A 1 -3.12 -1.51 -18.25
C HIS A 1 -2.25 -0.49 -18.99
N SER A 2 -2.83 0.59 -19.53
CA SER A 2 -2.02 1.69 -20.09
C SER A 2 -1.24 2.36 -18.95
N HIS A 3 0.02 2.75 -19.19
CA HIS A 3 0.85 3.45 -18.20
C HIS A 3 0.19 4.75 -17.68
N GLU A 4 -0.68 5.36 -18.47
CA GLU A 4 -1.42 6.57 -18.11
C GLU A 4 -2.55 6.29 -17.12
N TRP A 5 -3.28 5.18 -17.31
CA TRP A 5 -4.30 4.73 -16.36
C TRP A 5 -3.68 4.40 -15.00
N LEU A 6 -2.51 3.75 -14.98
CA LEU A 6 -1.81 3.41 -13.74
C LEU A 6 -1.38 4.64 -12.93
N ARG A 7 -0.88 5.69 -13.62
CA ARG A 7 -0.52 6.95 -12.97
C ARG A 7 -1.74 7.63 -12.36
N ARG A 8 -2.82 7.76 -13.14
CA ARG A 8 -4.07 8.35 -12.67
C ARG A 8 -4.67 7.56 -11.51
N PHE A 9 -4.58 6.23 -11.55
CA PHE A 9 -5.01 5.36 -10.45
C PHE A 9 -4.23 5.68 -9.17
N SER A 10 -2.90 5.68 -9.23
CA SER A 10 -2.05 6.00 -8.08
C SER A 10 -2.32 7.40 -7.51
N GLU A 11 -2.51 8.41 -8.36
CA GLU A 11 -2.84 9.77 -7.95
C GLU A 11 -4.18 9.83 -7.22
N VAL A 12 -5.22 9.21 -7.78
CA VAL A 12 -6.55 9.20 -7.18
C VAL A 12 -6.55 8.43 -5.84
N ILE A 13 -5.82 7.32 -5.75
CA ILE A 13 -5.70 6.54 -4.50
C ILE A 13 -5.03 7.36 -3.39
N GLN A 14 -4.02 8.16 -3.71
CA GLN A 14 -3.34 9.03 -2.74
C GLN A 14 -4.24 10.12 -2.16
N GLU A 15 -5.36 10.46 -2.80
CA GLU A 15 -6.35 11.40 -2.27
C GLU A 15 -7.21 10.80 -1.14
N PHE A 16 -7.24 9.47 -1.00
CA PHE A 16 -8.08 8.80 -0.01
C PHE A 16 -7.31 8.55 1.30
N PRO A 17 -7.64 9.28 2.38
CA PRO A 17 -6.96 9.10 3.67
C PRO A 17 -7.22 7.72 4.30
N GLU A 18 -8.28 7.03 3.89
CA GLU A 18 -8.58 5.68 4.38
C GLU A 18 -7.58 4.64 3.83
N VAL A 19 -6.88 4.93 2.73
CA VAL A 19 -5.85 4.05 2.15
C VAL A 19 -4.51 4.33 2.84
N VAL A 20 -4.12 3.45 3.75
CA VAL A 20 -2.90 3.62 4.56
C VAL A 20 -1.68 2.97 3.93
N GLU A 21 -1.88 1.96 3.08
CA GLU A 21 -0.81 1.34 2.30
C GLU A 21 -1.32 0.97 0.91
N PHE A 22 -0.43 1.10 -0.08
CA PHE A 22 -0.71 0.75 -1.46
C PHE A 22 0.52 0.13 -2.10
N TYR A 23 0.37 -1.12 -2.55
CA TYR A 23 1.46 -1.91 -3.13
C TYR A 23 1.10 -2.37 -4.53
N ARG A 24 2.06 -2.27 -5.43
CA ARG A 24 2.02 -3.00 -6.70
C ARG A 24 2.59 -4.39 -6.46
N MET A 25 1.77 -5.40 -6.72
CA MET A 25 2.11 -6.79 -6.45
C MET A 25 2.61 -7.44 -7.74
N SER A 26 3.48 -8.44 -7.59
CA SER A 26 3.81 -9.39 -8.66
C SER A 26 2.97 -10.65 -8.46
N GLY A 27 2.23 -11.10 -9.47
CA GLY A 27 1.39 -12.31 -9.40
C GLY A 27 0.04 -12.11 -10.07
N ASP A 28 -0.99 -12.81 -9.57
CA ASP A 28 -2.36 -12.78 -10.13
C ASP A 28 -3.10 -11.47 -9.81
N VAL A 29 -2.68 -10.76 -8.76
CA VAL A 29 -3.24 -9.48 -8.35
C VAL A 29 -2.22 -8.41 -8.68
N ASP A 30 -2.62 -7.39 -9.45
CA ASP A 30 -1.73 -6.28 -9.82
C ASP A 30 -1.48 -5.31 -8.66
N TYR A 31 -2.48 -5.13 -7.79
CA TYR A 31 -2.47 -4.11 -6.74
C TYR A 31 -3.12 -4.59 -5.45
N LEU A 32 -2.48 -4.28 -4.32
CA LEU A 32 -3.00 -4.51 -2.97
C LEU A 32 -3.13 -3.18 -2.24
N LEU A 33 -4.32 -2.90 -1.72
CA LEU A 33 -4.62 -1.72 -0.91
C LEU A 33 -4.93 -2.15 0.52
N ARG A 34 -4.31 -1.52 1.51
CA ARG A 34 -4.71 -1.62 2.91
C ARG A 34 -5.57 -0.41 3.26
N VAL A 35 -6.83 -0.66 3.57
CA VAL A 35 -7.82 0.36 3.89
C VAL A 35 -8.24 0.22 5.34
N VAL A 36 -8.27 1.32 6.09
CA VAL A 36 -8.70 1.35 7.49
C VAL A 36 -9.95 2.22 7.62
N VAL A 37 -11.03 1.61 8.07
CA VAL A 37 -12.35 2.24 8.24
C VAL A 37 -13.00 1.75 9.53
N PRO A 38 -13.91 2.54 10.14
CA PRO A 38 -14.52 2.18 11.42
C PRO A 38 -15.53 1.02 11.31
N ASP A 39 -16.18 0.85 10.15
CA ASP A 39 -17.23 -0.15 9.94
C ASP A 39 -17.42 -0.50 8.45
N ILE A 40 -18.28 -1.50 8.20
CA ILE A 40 -18.60 -2.00 6.85
C ILE A 40 -19.36 -0.95 6.02
N ALA A 41 -20.14 -0.08 6.63
CA ALA A 41 -20.86 0.97 5.90
C ALA A 41 -19.90 2.04 5.37
N ALA A 42 -18.89 2.40 6.17
CA ALA A 42 -17.78 3.26 5.75
C ALA A 42 -16.96 2.60 4.62
N TYR A 43 -16.75 1.28 4.68
CA TYR A 43 -16.14 0.53 3.58
C TYR A 43 -16.95 0.64 2.29
N ASP A 44 -18.27 0.39 2.33
CA ASP A 44 -19.14 0.48 1.15
C ASP A 44 -19.15 1.88 0.54
N ALA A 45 -19.20 2.92 1.39
CA ALA A 45 -19.10 4.30 0.95
C ALA A 45 -17.75 4.60 0.27
N PHE A 46 -16.65 4.14 0.86
CA PHE A 46 -15.31 4.23 0.26
C PHE A 46 -15.26 3.51 -1.10
N TYR A 47 -15.74 2.27 -1.16
CA TYR A 47 -15.75 1.43 -2.36
C TYR A 47 -16.52 2.10 -3.50
N LYS A 48 -17.71 2.66 -3.21
CA LYS A 48 -18.51 3.41 -4.18
C LYS A 48 -17.79 4.63 -4.74
N ARG A 49 -17.09 5.40 -3.90
CA ARG A 49 -16.29 6.56 -4.36
C ARG A 49 -15.11 6.12 -5.21
N LEU A 50 -14.50 4.99 -4.87
CA LEU A 50 -13.37 4.43 -5.59
C LEU A 50 -13.76 4.04 -7.02
N ILE A 51 -14.80 3.20 -7.17
CA ILE A 51 -15.28 2.74 -8.49
C ILE A 51 -15.89 3.88 -9.33
N ALA A 52 -16.35 4.97 -8.68
CA ALA A 52 -16.86 6.14 -9.39
C ALA A 52 -15.75 6.97 -10.05
N LYS A 53 -14.54 6.98 -9.48
CA LYS A 53 -13.39 7.73 -10.02
C LYS A 53 -12.54 6.90 -10.98
N ILE A 54 -12.54 5.57 -10.82
CA ILE A 54 -11.61 4.67 -11.52
C ILE A 54 -12.40 3.47 -12.05
N GLU A 55 -12.16 3.14 -13.31
CA GLU A 55 -12.71 1.94 -13.93
C GLU A 55 -11.84 0.72 -13.57
N ILE A 56 -12.32 -0.13 -12.68
CA ILE A 56 -11.61 -1.32 -12.18
C ILE A 56 -12.25 -2.58 -12.76
N ARG A 57 -11.46 -3.52 -13.28
CA ARG A 57 -11.98 -4.75 -13.91
C ARG A 57 -12.49 -5.77 -12.90
N ASP A 58 -11.70 -6.03 -11.87
CA ASP A 58 -11.99 -7.02 -10.85
C ASP A 58 -11.48 -6.51 -9.52
N VAL A 59 -12.30 -6.63 -8.47
CA VAL A 59 -11.96 -6.20 -7.12
C VAL A 59 -12.36 -7.30 -6.16
N SER A 60 -11.36 -7.93 -5.56
CA SER A 60 -11.54 -8.85 -4.44
C SER A 60 -11.21 -8.13 -3.14
N SER A 61 -12.16 -8.15 -2.20
CA SER A 61 -12.05 -7.45 -0.92
C SER A 61 -12.09 -8.45 0.21
N SER A 62 -11.09 -8.41 1.09
CA SER A 62 -10.98 -9.28 2.26
C SER A 62 -10.86 -8.44 3.52
N PHE A 63 -11.63 -8.79 4.55
CA PHE A 63 -11.58 -8.12 5.84
C PHE A 63 -10.65 -8.89 6.78
N ALA A 64 -9.70 -8.19 7.40
CA ALA A 64 -8.91 -8.75 8.48
C ALA A 64 -9.80 -8.93 9.71
N MET A 65 -9.85 -10.14 10.26
CA MET A 65 -10.62 -10.43 11.49
C MET A 65 -9.91 -9.95 12.74
N GLU A 66 -8.58 -10.00 12.74
CA GLU A 66 -7.74 -9.58 13.86
C GLU A 66 -6.41 -9.03 13.34
N GLN A 67 -5.94 -7.94 13.95
CA GLN A 67 -4.61 -7.38 13.70
C GLN A 67 -3.61 -7.97 14.70
N ILE A 68 -2.99 -9.10 14.34
CA ILE A 68 -2.06 -9.83 15.23
C ILE A 68 -0.80 -9.02 15.54
N LYS A 69 -0.23 -8.32 14.55
CA LYS A 69 0.97 -7.48 14.69
C LYS A 69 0.93 -6.33 13.69
N TYR A 70 1.33 -5.16 14.14
CA TYR A 70 1.61 -4.01 13.28
C TYR A 70 2.80 -3.25 13.84
N THR A 71 3.84 -3.10 13.02
CA THR A 71 5.04 -2.33 13.36
C THR A 71 5.47 -1.53 12.14
N THR A 72 5.98 -0.33 12.40
CA THR A 72 6.61 0.55 11.41
C THR A 72 8.14 0.43 11.45
N GLU A 73 8.67 -0.39 12.35
CA GLU A 73 10.10 -0.64 12.52
C GLU A 73 10.62 -1.48 11.35
N ILE A 74 11.68 -0.99 10.70
CA ILE A 74 12.40 -1.75 9.68
C ILE A 74 13.51 -2.55 10.37
N PRO A 75 13.63 -3.87 10.12
CA PRO A 75 14.68 -4.68 10.75
C PRO A 75 16.05 -4.26 10.20
N LEU A 76 16.89 -3.67 11.05
CA LEU A 76 18.22 -3.19 10.68
C LEU A 76 19.33 -4.22 10.88
N ASP A 77 19.03 -5.38 11.49
CA ASP A 77 20.02 -6.44 11.76
C ASP A 77 20.67 -7.00 10.48
N TYR A 78 20.01 -6.83 9.33
CA TYR A 78 20.52 -7.24 8.01
C TYR A 78 21.38 -6.17 7.34
N MET A 79 21.54 -4.99 7.94
CA MET A 79 22.38 -3.95 7.38
C MET A 79 23.86 -4.32 7.54
N VAL A 80 24.51 -4.66 6.43
CA VAL A 80 25.96 -4.72 6.37
C VAL A 80 26.47 -3.28 6.32
N LEU A 81 26.88 -2.76 7.47
CA LEU A 81 27.65 -1.53 7.53
C LEU A 81 29.07 -1.87 7.06
N ASP A 82 29.42 -1.45 5.85
CA ASP A 82 30.78 -1.60 5.34
C ASP A 82 31.70 -0.74 6.22
N LYS A 83 32.43 -1.39 7.12
CA LYS A 83 33.22 -0.72 8.15
C LYS A 83 34.66 -0.52 7.65
N GLU A 84 34.85 0.12 6.51
CA GLU A 84 36.18 0.54 6.05
C GLU A 84 36.14 1.87 5.30
N SER A 85 36.32 2.97 6.03
CA SER A 85 37.03 4.16 5.56
C SER A 85 37.26 5.14 6.71
N GLY A 86 38.47 5.11 7.28
CA GLY A 86 39.00 6.23 8.07
C GLY A 86 39.46 5.91 9.49
N ALA A 87 40.59 5.20 9.62
CA ALA A 87 41.50 5.37 10.77
C ALA A 87 42.91 4.87 10.43
N ASN A 88 43.50 5.40 9.37
CA ASN A 88 44.96 5.44 9.24
C ASN A 88 45.38 6.74 8.55
N ALA A 89 45.23 7.84 9.29
CA ALA A 89 45.80 9.14 8.95
C ALA A 89 45.94 9.96 10.25
N ALA A 90 47.02 9.70 10.99
CA ALA A 90 47.80 10.65 11.79
C ALA A 90 48.83 9.87 12.63
#